data_AF-A0A2R7KEF2-F1
#
_entry.id   AF-A0A2R7KEF2-F1
#
_cell.length_a   1.000
_cell.length_b   1.000
_cell.length_c   1.000
_cell.angle_alpha   90.00
_cell.angle_beta   90.00
_cell.angle_gamma   90.00
#
_symmetry.space_group_name_H-M   'P 1'
#
loop_
_entity.id
_entity.type
_entity.pdbx_description
1 polymer ?
#
loop_
_entity_poly.entity_id
_entity_poly.type
_entity_poly.pdbx_seq_one_letter_code
_entity_poly.pdbx_strand_id
1 'polypeptide(L)'
;MNNIEDHNEFKFLAIRPLEGTSAELLKGLQENCIYSFYSEYKYINKDGKEILDSKDYNEIESIVYTPIVPTHLYGENINISAIVGQNGSGKSTLMELFYYAILLCNKKHIDHEKLLEIDFNAEMIILKKDAIQVLTISTKSTKSKIYRKRENRDEIFFTEDNSSIATALNKSVDFKFYSNVLNYSIYGLNSSFIPWIDLIFYKNDAYQLPVVINPFKSYGNYDINKEYLLMQSRAVFYTYVLDFKEVIEDIFIHNIHFEISINKILKIDNSRPTFVILQQFLELNASKTVYDNLLFKDINSDNLIALNSMREFLQDGSSEWKGEYSIVLYDKDLLNINLYKTFTYLYIFKKMYKISKTYKKYKKYHFLFSDKLPFDFRFNDVRSNVQLNVINT
;
A
#
# COMPACT_ATOMS: atom_id res chain seq x y z
N MET A 1 -40.50 -16.11 -9.49
CA MET A 1 -39.64 -15.25 -10.33
C MET A 1 -38.24 -15.37 -9.77
N ASN A 2 -37.39 -16.12 -10.47
CA ASN A 2 -36.01 -16.36 -10.06
C ASN A 2 -35.18 -15.13 -10.43
N ASN A 3 -34.96 -14.24 -9.48
CA ASN A 3 -33.80 -13.35 -9.55
C ASN A 3 -32.59 -14.20 -9.16
N ILE A 4 -32.00 -14.88 -10.15
CA ILE A 4 -30.57 -15.24 -10.06
C ILE A 4 -29.85 -13.92 -10.32
N GLU A 5 -29.75 -13.08 -9.30
CA GLU A 5 -28.81 -11.99 -9.32
C GLU A 5 -27.41 -12.61 -9.27
N ASP A 6 -26.60 -12.27 -10.28
CA ASP A 6 -25.25 -12.78 -10.51
C ASP A 6 -24.32 -12.17 -9.44
N HIS A 7 -24.45 -12.64 -8.20
CA HIS A 7 -23.76 -12.07 -7.05
C HIS A 7 -22.25 -12.37 -7.12
N ASN A 8 -21.42 -11.34 -7.00
CA ASN A 8 -19.97 -11.44 -6.90
C ASN A 8 -19.54 -11.88 -5.49
N GLU A 9 -19.92 -13.08 -5.06
CA GLU A 9 -19.54 -13.57 -3.74
C GLU A 9 -18.02 -13.81 -3.67
N PHE A 10 -17.35 -13.23 -2.66
CA PHE A 10 -15.94 -13.47 -2.36
C PHE A 10 -15.77 -13.94 -0.93
N LYS A 11 -15.11 -15.10 -0.72
CA LYS A 11 -14.71 -15.58 0.61
C LYS A 11 -13.27 -16.09 0.56
N PHE A 12 -12.48 -15.70 1.55
CA PHE A 12 -11.19 -16.35 1.83
C PHE A 12 -11.46 -17.52 2.76
N LEU A 13 -11.45 -18.75 2.24
CA LEU A 13 -12.01 -19.92 2.91
C LEU A 13 -11.02 -20.60 3.85
N ALA A 14 -9.76 -20.75 3.46
CA ALA A 14 -8.75 -21.41 4.27
C ALA A 14 -7.31 -21.08 3.83
N ILE A 15 -6.37 -21.35 4.73
CA ILE A 15 -4.93 -21.42 4.44
C ILE A 15 -4.43 -22.81 4.82
N ARG A 16 -3.63 -23.42 3.96
CA ARG A 16 -2.97 -24.70 4.24
C ARG A 16 -1.46 -24.56 4.06
N PRO A 17 -0.66 -24.38 5.11
CA PRO A 17 0.79 -24.51 4.97
C PRO A 17 1.11 -25.94 4.54
N LEU A 18 1.93 -26.10 3.51
CA LEU A 18 2.38 -27.39 3.00
C LEU A 18 3.82 -27.66 3.46
N GLU A 19 4.21 -28.93 3.33
CA GLU A 19 5.60 -29.36 3.52
C GLU A 19 6.57 -28.47 2.70
N GLY A 20 7.67 -28.10 3.34
CA GLY A 20 8.69 -27.21 2.77
C GLY A 20 8.44 -25.73 3.05
N THR A 21 7.47 -25.39 3.90
CA THR A 21 7.38 -24.04 4.47
C THR A 21 8.34 -23.91 5.65
N SER A 22 9.14 -22.84 5.67
CA SER A 22 10.11 -22.59 6.74
C SER A 22 9.45 -22.56 8.12
N ALA A 23 10.10 -23.18 9.11
CA ALA A 23 9.67 -23.16 10.51
C ALA A 23 9.51 -21.74 11.06
N GLU A 24 10.26 -20.77 10.53
CA GLU A 24 10.16 -19.36 10.88
C GLU A 24 8.80 -18.75 10.51
N LEU A 25 8.11 -19.28 9.49
CA LEU A 25 6.78 -18.85 9.08
C LEU A 25 5.68 -19.71 9.69
N LEU A 26 5.98 -20.93 10.14
CA LEU A 26 4.98 -21.82 10.73
C LEU A 26 4.63 -21.45 12.18
N LYS A 27 5.61 -21.06 13.02
CA LYS A 27 5.44 -20.62 14.43
C LYS A 27 4.23 -21.23 15.17
N GLY A 28 4.14 -22.57 15.20
CA GLY A 28 3.08 -23.32 15.89
C GLY A 28 1.95 -23.84 14.99
N LEU A 29 1.91 -23.45 13.71
CA LEU A 29 1.10 -24.08 12.68
C LEU A 29 1.71 -25.43 12.28
N GLN A 30 0.85 -26.36 11.88
CA GLN A 30 1.20 -27.69 11.44
C GLN A 30 1.12 -27.75 9.92
N GLU A 31 2.16 -28.31 9.30
CA GLU A 31 2.16 -28.59 7.87
C GLU A 31 1.02 -29.54 7.49
N ASN A 32 0.51 -29.37 6.27
CA ASN A 32 -0.58 -30.12 5.66
C ASN A 32 -1.96 -29.97 6.32
N CYS A 33 -2.06 -29.27 7.46
CA CYS A 33 -3.33 -28.94 8.10
C CYS A 33 -4.05 -27.80 7.37
N ILE A 34 -5.35 -27.96 7.12
CA ILE A 34 -6.19 -26.94 6.49
C ILE A 34 -6.82 -26.07 7.59
N TYR A 35 -6.32 -24.84 7.73
CA TYR A 35 -6.87 -23.84 8.65
C TYR A 35 -8.06 -23.14 7.99
N SER A 36 -9.27 -23.68 8.22
CA SER A 36 -10.52 -23.12 7.69
C SER A 36 -11.01 -21.91 8.49
N PHE A 37 -11.51 -20.90 7.78
CA PHE A 37 -12.19 -19.73 8.34
C PHE A 37 -13.71 -19.89 8.41
N TYR A 38 -14.26 -20.92 7.76
CA TYR A 38 -15.69 -21.17 7.67
C TYR A 38 -15.98 -22.66 7.90
N SER A 39 -16.70 -22.97 8.97
CA SER A 39 -17.07 -24.35 9.31
C SER A 39 -18.08 -24.98 8.35
N GLU A 40 -18.71 -24.17 7.49
CA GLU A 40 -19.64 -24.61 6.45
C GLU A 40 -18.96 -25.36 5.30
N TYR A 41 -17.63 -25.20 5.15
CA TYR A 41 -16.86 -25.81 4.06
C TYR A 41 -16.01 -26.96 4.60
N LYS A 42 -16.28 -28.16 4.07
CA LYS A 42 -15.55 -29.38 4.40
C LYS A 42 -14.72 -29.84 3.21
N TYR A 43 -13.46 -30.18 3.46
CA TYR A 43 -12.50 -30.58 2.42
C TYR A 43 -12.40 -32.09 2.40
N ILE A 44 -12.76 -32.74 1.29
CA ILE A 44 -12.89 -34.20 1.20
C ILE A 44 -11.77 -34.75 0.32
N ASN A 45 -11.11 -35.82 0.78
CA ASN A 45 -10.08 -36.53 0.02
C ASN A 45 -10.67 -37.60 -0.92
N LYS A 46 -9.80 -38.30 -1.66
CA LYS A 46 -10.19 -39.37 -2.61
C LYS A 46 -10.90 -40.56 -1.97
N ASP A 47 -10.65 -40.82 -0.68
CA ASP A 47 -11.30 -41.89 0.07
C ASP A 47 -12.68 -41.47 0.61
N GLY A 48 -13.14 -40.25 0.30
CA GLY A 48 -14.39 -39.70 0.80
C GLY A 48 -14.33 -39.24 2.26
N LYS A 49 -13.13 -39.06 2.84
CA LYS A 49 -12.93 -38.62 4.22
C LYS A 49 -12.61 -37.13 4.28
N GLU A 50 -13.07 -36.48 5.34
CA GLU A 50 -12.75 -35.08 5.62
C GLU A 50 -11.26 -34.94 6.01
N ILE A 51 -10.58 -33.96 5.41
CA ILE A 51 -9.19 -33.62 5.68
C ILE A 51 -9.18 -32.71 6.92
N LEU A 52 -9.17 -33.33 8.10
CA LEU A 52 -9.10 -32.66 9.40
C LEU A 52 -7.79 -32.99 10.10
N ASP A 53 -7.07 -31.96 10.57
CA ASP A 53 -5.95 -32.06 11.52
C ASP A 53 -4.92 -33.17 11.19
N SER A 54 -4.73 -33.47 9.91
CA SER A 54 -3.80 -34.51 9.46
C SER A 54 -2.45 -33.90 9.13
N LYS A 55 -1.40 -34.51 9.67
CA LYS A 55 -0.01 -34.22 9.28
C LYS A 55 0.32 -34.77 7.91
N ASP A 56 -0.43 -35.76 7.45
CA ASP A 56 -0.23 -36.39 6.16
C ASP A 56 -0.91 -35.56 5.05
N TYR A 57 -0.18 -35.30 3.99
CA TYR A 57 -0.72 -34.59 2.84
C TYR A 57 -1.81 -35.44 2.17
N ASN A 58 -3.01 -34.87 2.12
CA ASN A 58 -4.16 -35.39 1.37
C ASN A 58 -4.59 -34.35 0.34
N GLU A 59 -4.70 -34.76 -0.93
CA GLU A 59 -5.23 -33.92 -1.99
C GLU A 59 -6.73 -33.69 -1.80
N ILE A 60 -7.18 -32.45 -2.04
CA ILE A 60 -8.61 -32.10 -2.02
C ILE A 60 -9.25 -32.68 -3.29
N GLU A 61 -10.16 -33.63 -3.16
CA GLU A 61 -10.93 -34.19 -4.28
C GLU A 61 -12.21 -33.39 -4.50
N SER A 62 -12.89 -33.02 -3.41
CA SER A 62 -14.08 -32.19 -3.44
C SER A 62 -14.21 -31.34 -2.19
N ILE A 63 -15.04 -30.29 -2.28
CA ILE A 63 -15.37 -29.41 -1.16
C ILE A 63 -16.88 -29.44 -0.98
N VAL A 64 -17.36 -29.81 0.19
CA VAL A 64 -18.79 -29.84 0.51
C VAL A 64 -19.15 -28.55 1.25
N TYR A 65 -20.21 -27.88 0.82
CA TYR A 65 -20.76 -26.70 1.46
C TYR A 65 -22.11 -27.03 2.09
N THR A 66 -22.18 -26.88 3.42
CA THR A 66 -23.41 -27.05 4.20
C THR A 66 -23.74 -25.73 4.88
N PRO A 67 -24.73 -24.96 4.39
CA PRO A 67 -25.09 -23.67 4.98
C PRO A 67 -25.58 -23.88 6.43
N ILE A 68 -24.96 -23.19 7.38
CA ILE A 68 -25.36 -23.21 8.80
C ILE A 68 -25.92 -21.86 9.27
N VAL A 69 -25.68 -20.80 8.49
CA VAL A 69 -26.24 -19.46 8.71
C VAL A 69 -27.05 -19.03 7.48
N PRO A 70 -28.03 -18.12 7.63
CA PRO A 70 -28.73 -17.55 6.49
C PRO A 70 -27.77 -16.91 5.49
N THR A 71 -28.10 -17.03 4.20
CA THR A 71 -27.40 -16.28 3.15
C THR A 71 -27.54 -14.79 3.42
N HIS A 72 -26.45 -14.04 3.19
CA HIS A 72 -26.41 -12.58 3.39
C HIS A 72 -26.76 -12.11 4.81
N LEU A 73 -26.50 -12.92 5.85
CA LEU A 73 -26.74 -12.55 7.26
C LEU A 73 -26.19 -11.16 7.63
N TYR A 74 -25.03 -10.79 7.07
CA TYR A 74 -24.37 -9.50 7.32
C TYR A 74 -24.55 -8.46 6.20
N GLY A 75 -25.41 -8.76 5.23
CA GLY A 75 -25.59 -7.98 4.01
C GLY A 75 -24.96 -8.62 2.77
N GLU A 76 -25.33 -8.10 1.61
CA GLU A 76 -24.79 -8.54 0.33
C GLU A 76 -23.29 -8.27 0.22
N ASN A 77 -22.53 -9.25 -0.27
CA ASN A 77 -21.07 -9.18 -0.42
C ASN A 77 -20.29 -8.91 0.89
N ILE A 78 -20.93 -9.03 2.05
CA ILE A 78 -20.30 -8.89 3.37
C ILE A 78 -20.18 -10.26 4.00
N ASN A 79 -18.93 -10.67 4.26
CA ASN A 79 -18.61 -11.91 4.95
C ASN A 79 -17.76 -11.59 6.18
N ILE A 80 -18.14 -12.14 7.33
CA ILE A 80 -17.43 -11.97 8.59
C ILE A 80 -16.98 -13.34 9.08
N SER A 81 -15.68 -13.47 9.34
CA SER A 81 -15.09 -14.64 10.00
C SER A 81 -14.31 -14.20 11.23
N ALA A 82 -14.18 -15.10 12.21
CA ALA A 82 -13.45 -14.87 13.44
C ALA A 82 -12.51 -16.05 13.73
N ILE A 83 -11.24 -15.75 14.01
CA ILE A 83 -10.22 -16.76 14.36
C ILE A 83 -10.00 -16.69 15.87
N VAL A 84 -10.44 -17.73 16.58
CA VAL A 84 -10.33 -17.81 18.05
C VAL A 84 -9.51 -19.04 18.44
N GLY A 85 -8.72 -18.93 19.50
CA GLY A 85 -7.83 -20.00 19.92
C GLY A 85 -6.92 -19.57 21.07
N GLN A 86 -6.31 -20.53 21.74
CA GLN A 86 -5.43 -20.28 22.89
C GLN A 86 -4.15 -19.54 22.49
N ASN A 87 -3.47 -18.91 23.46
CA ASN A 87 -2.18 -18.27 23.19
C ASN A 87 -1.18 -19.32 22.65
N GLY A 88 -0.43 -18.95 21.61
CA GLY A 88 0.49 -19.86 20.93
C GLY A 88 -0.13 -20.77 19.86
N SER A 89 -1.46 -20.76 19.65
CA SER A 89 -2.13 -21.62 18.66
C SER A 89 -1.92 -21.21 17.18
N GLY A 90 -0.99 -20.29 16.89
CA GLY A 90 -0.69 -19.86 15.51
C GLY A 90 -1.65 -18.85 14.88
N LYS A 91 -2.62 -18.26 15.61
CA LYS A 91 -3.60 -17.29 15.05
C LYS A 91 -2.97 -16.13 14.28
N SER A 92 -1.99 -15.46 14.88
CA SER A 92 -1.29 -14.35 14.23
C SER A 92 -0.41 -14.87 13.09
N THR A 93 0.20 -16.03 13.27
CA THR A 93 1.04 -16.68 12.27
C THR A 93 0.28 -17.01 11.00
N LEU A 94 -1.00 -17.38 11.12
CA LEU A 94 -1.89 -17.62 9.97
C LEU A 94 -2.02 -16.37 9.10
N MET A 95 -2.15 -15.20 9.74
CA MET A 95 -2.17 -13.91 9.04
C MET A 95 -0.79 -13.53 8.49
N GLU A 96 0.30 -13.86 9.19
CA GLU A 96 1.67 -13.66 8.68
C GLU A 96 1.93 -14.49 7.40
N LEU A 97 1.49 -15.75 7.34
CA LEU A 97 1.55 -16.58 6.13
C LEU A 97 0.79 -15.94 4.97
N PHE A 98 -0.40 -15.40 5.26
CA PHE A 98 -1.19 -14.69 4.27
C PHE A 98 -0.46 -13.45 3.73
N TYR A 99 0.13 -12.63 4.60
CA TYR A 99 0.89 -11.46 4.18
C TYR A 99 2.14 -11.83 3.36
N TYR A 100 2.84 -12.89 3.75
CA TYR A 100 4.01 -13.39 3.01
C TYR A 100 3.61 -13.92 1.62
N ALA A 101 2.48 -14.60 1.50
CA ALA A 101 1.96 -15.06 0.22
C ALA A 101 1.66 -13.90 -0.74
N ILE A 102 1.04 -12.82 -0.24
CA ILE A 102 0.80 -11.60 -1.04
C ILE A 102 2.12 -11.03 -1.54
N LEU A 103 3.13 -10.98 -0.67
CA LEU A 103 4.46 -10.49 -1.00
C LEU A 103 5.11 -11.31 -2.12
N LEU A 104 5.08 -12.64 -2.03
CA LEU A 104 5.61 -13.54 -3.05
C LEU A 104 4.89 -13.41 -4.39
N CYS A 105 3.55 -13.37 -4.38
CA CYS A 105 2.76 -13.19 -5.60
C CYS A 105 3.02 -11.84 -6.30
N ASN A 106 3.53 -10.86 -5.57
CA ASN A 106 3.81 -9.51 -6.08
C ASN A 106 5.31 -9.16 -6.09
N LYS A 107 6.20 -10.17 -6.08
CA LYS A 107 7.67 -9.95 -6.01
C LYS A 107 8.24 -8.97 -7.03
N LYS A 108 7.64 -8.89 -8.21
CA LYS A 108 8.03 -7.97 -9.31
C LYS A 108 7.95 -6.49 -8.92
N HIS A 109 7.18 -6.17 -7.88
CA HIS A 109 6.98 -4.82 -7.36
C HIS A 109 7.91 -4.46 -6.20
N ILE A 110 8.79 -5.38 -5.79
CA ILE A 110 9.65 -5.25 -4.61
C ILE A 110 11.10 -5.05 -5.05
N ASP A 111 11.74 -3.95 -4.61
CA ASP A 111 13.13 -3.57 -4.97
C ASP A 111 14.21 -4.28 -4.11
N HIS A 112 13.82 -5.35 -3.40
CA HIS A 112 14.62 -6.00 -2.34
C HIS A 112 14.59 -7.53 -2.46
N GLU A 113 15.17 -8.08 -3.53
CA GLU A 113 15.24 -9.53 -3.78
C GLU A 113 15.89 -10.33 -2.61
N LYS A 114 16.86 -9.74 -1.90
CA LYS A 114 17.59 -10.41 -0.81
C LYS A 114 16.77 -10.73 0.45
N LEU A 115 15.59 -10.12 0.63
CA LEU A 115 14.76 -10.31 1.83
C LEU A 115 13.71 -11.43 1.65
N LEU A 116 13.66 -12.07 0.48
CA LEU A 116 12.67 -13.10 0.11
C LEU A 116 13.29 -14.52 0.01
N GLU A 117 14.26 -14.85 0.88
CA GLU A 117 14.93 -16.16 0.89
C GLU A 117 14.23 -17.21 1.77
N ILE A 118 13.09 -16.86 2.38
CA ILE A 118 12.38 -17.79 3.28
C ILE A 118 11.58 -18.78 2.42
N ASP A 119 11.86 -20.06 2.58
CA ASP A 119 11.12 -21.12 1.91
C ASP A 119 9.64 -21.08 2.33
N PHE A 120 8.76 -21.04 1.33
CA PHE A 120 7.32 -20.94 1.51
C PHE A 120 6.64 -21.89 0.56
N ASN A 121 5.63 -22.61 1.07
CA ASN A 121 4.77 -23.46 0.27
C ASN A 121 3.39 -23.56 0.94
N ALA A 122 2.38 -22.87 0.44
CA ALA A 122 1.05 -22.92 1.05
C ALA A 122 -0.06 -22.86 0.01
N GLU A 123 -1.21 -23.41 0.35
CA GLU A 123 -2.45 -23.26 -0.40
C GLU A 123 -3.31 -22.16 0.19
N MET A 124 -3.81 -21.28 -0.67
CA MET A 124 -4.80 -20.26 -0.34
C MET A 124 -6.11 -20.64 -1.03
N ILE A 125 -7.16 -20.89 -0.26
CA ILE A 125 -8.44 -21.38 -0.78
C ILE A 125 -9.43 -20.23 -0.79
N ILE A 126 -9.97 -19.89 -1.96
CA ILE A 126 -10.76 -18.68 -2.18
C ILE A 126 -12.01 -19.00 -2.98
N LEU A 127 -13.18 -18.62 -2.48
CA LEU A 127 -14.42 -18.59 -3.26
C LEU A 127 -14.49 -17.28 -4.04
N LYS A 128 -14.76 -17.37 -5.34
CA LYS A 128 -15.07 -16.24 -6.23
C LYS A 128 -16.29 -16.63 -7.08
N LYS A 129 -17.42 -15.95 -6.89
CA LYS A 129 -18.71 -16.34 -7.48
C LYS A 129 -19.02 -17.80 -7.13
N ASP A 130 -19.29 -18.62 -8.14
CA ASP A 130 -19.62 -20.04 -8.00
C ASP A 130 -18.43 -20.99 -8.11
N ALA A 131 -17.19 -20.48 -8.00
CA ALA A 131 -15.98 -21.27 -8.14
C ALA A 131 -15.06 -21.10 -6.94
N ILE A 132 -14.54 -22.21 -6.43
CA ILE A 132 -13.47 -22.22 -5.44
C ILE A 132 -12.15 -22.39 -6.17
N GLN A 133 -11.24 -21.45 -5.96
CA GLN A 133 -9.87 -21.51 -6.46
C GLN A 133 -8.94 -21.91 -5.31
N VAL A 134 -8.17 -22.98 -5.50
CA VAL A 134 -7.07 -23.39 -4.62
C VAL A 134 -5.77 -22.89 -5.26
N LEU A 135 -5.14 -21.90 -4.64
CA LEU A 135 -3.88 -21.30 -5.10
C LEU A 135 -2.71 -21.91 -4.34
N THR A 136 -1.92 -22.77 -4.98
CA THR A 136 -0.68 -23.29 -4.41
C THR A 136 0.45 -22.33 -4.72
N ILE A 137 0.94 -21.65 -3.70
CA ILE A 137 1.97 -20.61 -3.79
C ILE A 137 3.24 -21.15 -3.15
N SER A 138 4.31 -21.22 -3.93
CA SER A 138 5.64 -21.48 -3.40
C SER A 138 6.64 -20.43 -3.82
N THR A 139 7.80 -20.40 -3.15
CA THR A 139 8.92 -19.52 -3.52
C THR A 139 9.33 -19.65 -4.99
N LYS A 140 9.15 -20.84 -5.58
CA LYS A 140 9.56 -21.16 -6.97
C LYS A 140 8.47 -20.91 -7.99
N SER A 141 7.21 -21.17 -7.67
CA SER A 141 6.12 -21.11 -8.64
C SER A 141 4.78 -20.90 -7.96
N THR A 142 3.82 -20.38 -8.71
CA THR A 142 2.42 -20.36 -8.31
C THR A 142 1.60 -21.19 -9.28
N LYS A 143 0.75 -22.06 -8.73
CA LYS A 143 -0.18 -22.91 -9.49
C LYS A 143 -1.58 -22.72 -8.91
N SER A 144 -2.59 -23.12 -9.67
CA SER A 144 -3.94 -23.14 -9.14
C SER A 144 -4.78 -24.28 -9.69
N LYS A 145 -5.78 -24.65 -8.92
CA LYS A 145 -6.88 -25.54 -9.30
C LYS A 145 -8.20 -24.81 -9.09
N ILE A 146 -9.18 -25.09 -9.95
CA ILE A 146 -10.52 -24.51 -9.86
C ILE A 146 -11.50 -25.65 -9.60
N TYR A 147 -12.38 -25.46 -8.62
CA TYR A 147 -13.47 -26.36 -8.29
C TYR A 147 -14.79 -25.62 -8.57
N ARG A 148 -15.68 -26.21 -9.37
CA ARG A 148 -16.96 -25.59 -9.70
C ARG A 148 -18.10 -26.21 -8.91
N LYS A 149 -19.06 -25.35 -8.57
CA LYS A 149 -20.30 -25.74 -7.91
C LYS A 149 -21.04 -26.82 -8.71
N ARG A 150 -21.57 -27.79 -7.96
CA ARG A 150 -22.48 -28.85 -8.35
C ARG A 150 -23.54 -28.95 -7.27
N GLU A 151 -24.78 -29.14 -7.69
CA GLU A 151 -25.92 -29.23 -6.78
C GLU A 151 -26.57 -30.60 -6.95
N ASN A 152 -26.79 -31.31 -5.85
CA ASN A 152 -27.53 -32.58 -5.87
C ASN A 152 -28.48 -32.67 -4.68
N ARG A 153 -29.77 -32.67 -4.99
CA ARG A 153 -30.96 -32.93 -4.15
C ARG A 153 -31.12 -32.13 -2.85
N ASP A 154 -30.06 -31.83 -2.10
CA ASP A 154 -29.98 -30.87 -0.97
C ASP A 154 -28.52 -30.47 -0.63
N GLU A 155 -27.51 -31.01 -1.32
CA GLU A 155 -26.10 -30.76 -1.04
C GLU A 155 -25.43 -29.94 -2.16
N ILE A 156 -24.64 -28.95 -1.75
CA ILE A 156 -23.77 -28.18 -2.63
C ILE A 156 -22.35 -28.72 -2.48
N PHE A 157 -21.75 -29.15 -3.58
CA PHE A 157 -20.37 -29.62 -3.58
C PHE A 157 -19.60 -29.02 -4.75
N PHE A 158 -18.29 -28.90 -4.58
CA PHE A 158 -17.38 -28.36 -5.58
C PHE A 158 -16.39 -29.45 -5.98
N THR A 159 -16.30 -29.74 -7.27
CA THR A 159 -15.37 -30.73 -7.84
C THR A 159 -14.40 -30.06 -8.79
N GLU A 160 -13.19 -30.60 -8.91
CA GLU A 160 -12.15 -30.05 -9.79
C GLU A 160 -12.66 -29.94 -11.24
N ASP A 161 -12.48 -28.76 -11.82
CA ASP A 161 -12.80 -28.44 -13.20
C ASP A 161 -11.57 -28.67 -14.08
N ASN A 162 -11.55 -29.82 -14.76
CA ASN A 162 -10.51 -30.21 -15.69
C ASN A 162 -10.74 -29.70 -17.12
N SER A 163 -11.65 -28.73 -17.33
CA SER A 163 -11.87 -28.15 -18.65
C SER A 163 -10.63 -27.40 -19.16
N SER A 164 -10.51 -27.30 -20.48
CA SER A 164 -9.45 -26.53 -21.13
C SER A 164 -9.47 -25.04 -20.74
N ILE A 165 -10.66 -24.49 -20.44
CA ILE A 165 -10.83 -23.12 -19.94
C ILE A 165 -10.26 -22.97 -18.53
N ALA A 166 -10.59 -23.89 -17.61
CA ALA A 166 -10.01 -23.88 -16.26
C ALA A 166 -8.49 -24.06 -16.30
N THR A 167 -8.00 -24.96 -17.16
CA THR A 167 -6.57 -25.17 -17.40
C THR A 167 -5.88 -23.89 -17.88
N ALA A 168 -6.53 -23.09 -18.73
CA ALA A 168 -6.02 -21.80 -19.18
C ALA A 168 -6.04 -20.75 -18.06
N LEU A 169 -7.13 -20.65 -17.29
CA LEU A 169 -7.26 -19.74 -16.15
C LEU A 169 -6.24 -20.06 -15.05
N ASN A 170 -5.91 -21.34 -14.86
CA ASN A 170 -4.92 -21.78 -13.89
C ASN A 170 -3.49 -21.28 -14.18
N LYS A 171 -3.21 -20.84 -15.42
CA LYS A 171 -1.91 -20.28 -15.82
C LYS A 171 -1.73 -18.82 -15.40
N SER A 172 -2.82 -18.07 -15.23
CA SER A 172 -2.80 -16.68 -14.76
C SER A 172 -3.33 -16.61 -13.33
N VAL A 173 -2.46 -16.89 -12.36
CA VAL A 173 -2.83 -16.73 -10.94
C VAL A 173 -2.89 -15.23 -10.63
N ASP A 174 -4.05 -14.77 -10.20
CA ASP A 174 -4.25 -13.36 -9.87
C ASP A 174 -4.92 -13.21 -8.49
N PHE A 175 -4.17 -12.59 -7.58
CA PHE A 175 -4.60 -12.12 -6.27
C PHE A 175 -5.42 -10.81 -6.45
N LYS A 176 -6.60 -10.93 -7.08
CA LYS A 176 -7.49 -9.78 -7.39
C LYS A 176 -8.37 -9.35 -6.21
N PHE A 177 -7.79 -9.10 -5.04
CA PHE A 177 -8.51 -8.48 -3.94
C PHE A 177 -7.56 -7.68 -3.07
N TYR A 178 -8.05 -6.58 -2.51
CA TYR A 178 -7.25 -5.68 -1.69
C TYR A 178 -7.53 -5.92 -0.20
N SER A 179 -6.47 -6.03 0.60
CA SER A 179 -6.58 -6.34 2.02
C SER A 179 -6.27 -5.11 2.87
N ASN A 180 -7.23 -4.68 3.70
CA ASN A 180 -6.99 -3.66 4.72
C ASN A 180 -6.85 -4.35 6.08
N VAL A 181 -5.64 -4.28 6.65
CA VAL A 181 -5.30 -4.94 7.91
C VAL A 181 -5.18 -3.88 9.01
N LEU A 182 -6.03 -4.00 10.03
CA LEU A 182 -5.96 -3.20 11.24
C LEU A 182 -5.29 -4.02 12.35
N ASN A 183 -4.02 -3.71 12.64
CA ASN A 183 -3.26 -4.42 13.66
C ASN A 183 -3.37 -3.72 15.02
N TYR A 184 -4.30 -4.20 15.85
CA TYR A 184 -4.44 -3.76 17.26
C TYR A 184 -3.38 -4.35 18.19
N SER A 185 -2.66 -5.40 17.77
CA SER A 185 -1.53 -5.92 18.53
C SER A 185 -0.33 -4.99 18.35
N ILE A 186 -0.20 -4.03 19.27
CA ILE A 186 0.82 -2.98 19.23
C ILE A 186 2.23 -3.58 19.08
N TYR A 187 2.50 -4.71 19.75
CA TYR A 187 3.78 -5.41 19.71
C TYR A 187 3.93 -6.38 18.51
N GLY A 188 2.83 -6.79 17.86
CA GLY A 188 2.86 -7.70 16.71
C GLY A 188 3.36 -7.03 15.42
N LEU A 189 3.71 -7.83 14.40
CA LEU A 189 4.21 -7.34 13.10
C LEU A 189 5.40 -6.38 13.24
N ASN A 190 6.32 -6.70 14.15
CA ASN A 190 7.52 -5.92 14.41
C ASN A 190 8.64 -6.37 13.47
N SER A 191 9.11 -5.47 12.60
CA SER A 191 10.15 -5.76 11.62
C SER A 191 11.53 -6.05 12.19
N SER A 192 11.80 -5.72 13.46
CA SER A 192 13.02 -6.18 14.14
C SER A 192 13.06 -7.70 14.35
N PHE A 193 11.89 -8.36 14.42
CA PHE A 193 11.78 -9.81 14.59
C PHE A 193 11.25 -10.52 13.34
N ILE A 194 10.59 -9.79 12.44
CA ILE A 194 9.99 -10.31 11.20
C ILE A 194 10.48 -9.41 10.04
N PRO A 195 11.75 -9.53 9.61
CA PRO A 195 12.37 -8.53 8.72
C PRO A 195 11.63 -8.33 7.39
N TRP A 196 11.00 -9.36 6.85
CA TRP A 196 10.26 -9.27 5.60
C TRP A 196 9.00 -8.39 5.70
N ILE A 197 8.44 -8.13 6.89
CA ILE A 197 7.24 -7.30 7.04
C ILE A 197 7.49 -5.84 6.64
N ASP A 198 8.74 -5.38 6.76
CA ASP A 198 9.15 -4.04 6.32
C ASP A 198 8.90 -3.86 4.82
N LEU A 199 9.02 -4.92 4.01
CA LEU A 199 8.74 -4.86 2.57
C LEU A 199 7.28 -4.53 2.26
N ILE A 200 6.35 -4.80 3.19
CA ILE A 200 4.95 -4.41 3.09
C ILE A 200 4.75 -2.97 3.57
N PHE A 201 5.47 -2.55 4.61
CA PHE A 201 5.34 -1.20 5.17
C PHE A 201 5.99 -0.11 4.32
N TYR A 202 7.10 -0.41 3.62
CA TYR A 202 7.80 0.58 2.80
C TYR A 202 6.98 0.97 1.55
N LYS A 203 6.22 2.06 1.70
CA LYS A 203 5.37 2.77 0.71
C LYS A 203 6.13 3.33 -0.50
N ASN A 204 6.83 2.48 -1.25
CA ASN A 204 7.37 2.81 -2.58
C ASN A 204 6.71 2.03 -3.69
N ASP A 205 5.71 1.23 -3.35
CA ASP A 205 5.00 0.37 -4.26
C ASP A 205 3.91 1.12 -5.04
N ALA A 206 3.62 2.40 -4.75
CA ALA A 206 2.47 3.10 -5.32
C ALA A 206 1.16 2.31 -5.14
N TYR A 207 1.03 1.60 -4.00
CA TYR A 207 -0.06 0.65 -3.71
C TYR A 207 -0.12 -0.56 -4.66
N GLN A 208 1.02 -0.97 -5.24
CA GLN A 208 1.13 -2.17 -6.06
C GLN A 208 0.98 -3.46 -5.25
N LEU A 209 1.26 -3.44 -3.94
CA LEU A 209 0.93 -4.57 -3.07
C LEU A 209 -0.56 -4.49 -2.68
N PRO A 210 -1.36 -5.55 -2.91
CA PRO A 210 -2.78 -5.54 -2.60
C PRO A 210 -3.06 -5.78 -1.09
N VAL A 211 -2.24 -5.19 -0.23
CA VAL A 211 -2.37 -5.23 1.23
C VAL A 211 -1.83 -3.93 1.83
N VAL A 212 -2.59 -3.36 2.77
CA VAL A 212 -2.14 -2.28 3.63
C VAL A 212 -2.32 -2.69 5.08
N ILE A 213 -1.24 -2.57 5.85
CA ILE A 213 -1.21 -2.82 7.28
C ILE A 213 -1.16 -1.47 8.00
N ASN A 214 -2.16 -1.20 8.84
CA ASN A 214 -2.25 -0.01 9.67
C ASN A 214 -2.19 -0.38 11.17
N PRO A 215 -1.52 0.43 12.02
CA PRO A 215 -0.75 1.62 11.66
C PRO A 215 0.57 1.29 10.95
N PHE A 216 1.16 2.25 10.23
CA PHE A 216 2.49 2.08 9.68
C PHE A 216 3.51 1.95 10.82
N LYS A 217 4.40 0.95 10.72
CA LYS A 217 5.50 0.75 11.67
C LYS A 217 6.84 0.97 10.97
N SER A 218 7.73 1.70 11.62
CA SER A 218 9.13 1.87 11.22
C SER A 218 10.00 1.14 12.24
N TYR A 219 10.66 0.06 11.84
CA TYR A 219 11.46 -0.78 12.75
C TYR A 219 10.67 -1.19 14.00
N GLY A 220 9.44 -1.66 13.79
CA GLY A 220 8.51 -2.05 14.86
C GLY A 220 7.83 -0.92 15.64
N ASN A 221 8.27 0.33 15.47
CA ASN A 221 7.71 1.48 16.20
C ASN A 221 6.62 2.17 15.38
N TYR A 222 5.52 2.56 16.03
CA TYR A 222 4.48 3.39 15.43
C TYR A 222 4.45 4.76 16.11
N ASP A 223 4.22 5.81 15.32
CA ASP A 223 4.10 7.19 15.81
C ASP A 223 2.63 7.60 15.71
N ILE A 224 1.94 7.59 16.85
CA ILE A 224 0.51 7.92 16.93
C ILE A 224 0.22 9.36 16.46
N ASN A 225 1.11 10.30 16.75
CA ASN A 225 0.93 11.70 16.36
C ASN A 225 1.03 11.85 14.84
N LYS A 226 1.92 11.08 14.22
CA LYS A 226 2.03 11.02 12.76
C LYS A 226 0.78 10.39 12.13
N GLU A 227 0.25 9.30 12.69
CA GLU A 227 -0.99 8.68 12.20
C GLU A 227 -2.19 9.64 12.33
N TYR A 228 -2.31 10.33 13.46
CA TYR A 228 -3.33 11.35 13.68
C TYR A 228 -3.23 12.50 12.66
N LEU A 229 -2.03 13.02 12.42
CA LEU A 229 -1.79 14.04 11.40
C LEU A 229 -2.17 13.57 9.99
N LEU A 230 -1.86 12.31 9.64
CA LEU A 230 -2.20 11.72 8.35
C LEU A 230 -3.72 11.52 8.20
N MET A 231 -4.42 11.13 9.28
CA MET A 231 -5.88 11.06 9.31
C MET A 231 -6.50 12.45 9.05
N GLN A 232 -6.05 13.49 9.77
CA GLN A 232 -6.51 14.86 9.54
C GLN A 232 -6.25 15.33 8.10
N SER A 233 -5.06 15.04 7.57
CA SER A 233 -4.69 15.40 6.19
C SER A 233 -5.61 14.73 5.16
N ARG A 234 -6.03 13.47 5.40
CA ARG A 234 -7.00 12.78 4.54
C ARG A 234 -8.38 13.41 4.61
N ALA A 235 -8.85 13.78 5.81
CA ALA A 235 -10.13 14.48 5.97
C ALA A 235 -10.15 15.81 5.20
N VAL A 236 -9.06 16.59 5.28
CA VAL A 236 -8.90 17.83 4.48
C VAL A 236 -8.96 17.53 2.98
N PHE A 237 -8.23 16.53 2.51
CA PHE A 237 -8.22 16.14 1.11
C PHE A 237 -9.62 15.74 0.61
N TYR A 238 -10.31 14.85 1.33
CA TYR A 238 -11.67 14.45 0.97
C TYR A 238 -12.63 15.64 0.92
N THR A 239 -12.58 16.51 1.93
CA THR A 239 -13.54 17.62 2.06
C THR A 239 -13.28 18.74 1.05
N TYR A 240 -12.03 19.18 0.90
CA TYR A 240 -11.70 20.41 0.18
C TYR A 240 -11.12 20.17 -1.22
N VAL A 241 -10.54 19.00 -1.47
CA VAL A 241 -9.98 18.68 -2.81
C VAL A 241 -10.95 17.83 -3.61
N LEU A 242 -11.63 16.88 -2.96
CA LEU A 242 -12.62 16.02 -3.62
C LEU A 242 -14.08 16.47 -3.41
N ASP A 243 -14.30 17.54 -2.64
CA ASP A 243 -15.62 18.14 -2.34
C ASP A 243 -16.62 17.16 -1.68
N PHE A 244 -16.12 16.15 -0.95
CA PHE A 244 -16.94 15.27 -0.13
C PHE A 244 -17.24 15.93 1.22
N LYS A 245 -18.33 16.70 1.27
CA LYS A 245 -18.77 17.36 2.51
C LYS A 245 -19.46 16.41 3.49
N GLU A 246 -20.15 15.42 2.95
CA GLU A 246 -20.73 14.32 3.70
C GLU A 246 -19.71 13.18 3.78
N VAL A 247 -19.31 12.82 5.00
CA VAL A 247 -18.28 11.78 5.23
C VAL A 247 -18.92 10.41 5.41
N ILE A 248 -20.05 10.40 6.11
CA ILE A 248 -20.92 9.26 6.40
C ILE A 248 -22.35 9.84 6.33
N GLU A 249 -23.34 9.00 6.03
CA GLU A 249 -24.76 9.39 6.01
C GLU A 249 -25.12 10.27 7.22
N ASP A 250 -25.62 11.48 6.93
CA ASP A 250 -25.99 12.53 7.89
C ASP A 250 -24.84 13.13 8.72
N ILE A 251 -23.57 12.83 8.40
CA ILE A 251 -22.38 13.38 9.06
C ILE A 251 -21.61 14.28 8.12
N PHE A 252 -21.69 15.59 8.40
CA PHE A 252 -21.08 16.64 7.58
C PHE A 252 -19.88 17.28 8.27
N ILE A 253 -18.81 17.51 7.51
CA ILE A 253 -17.70 18.35 7.96
C ILE A 253 -18.08 19.82 7.78
N HIS A 254 -18.17 20.53 8.90
CA HIS A 254 -18.49 21.96 8.91
C HIS A 254 -17.22 22.81 8.81
N ASN A 255 -16.23 22.53 9.67
CA ASN A 255 -14.96 23.26 9.73
C ASN A 255 -13.82 22.26 9.97
N ILE A 256 -12.66 22.49 9.34
CA ILE A 256 -11.42 21.80 9.67
C ILE A 256 -10.39 22.81 10.13
N HIS A 257 -9.88 22.65 11.35
CA HIS A 257 -8.67 23.33 11.80
C HIS A 257 -7.44 22.52 11.40
N PHE A 258 -6.51 23.16 10.71
CA PHE A 258 -5.24 22.55 10.32
C PHE A 258 -4.07 23.46 10.67
N GLU A 259 -3.02 22.86 11.24
CA GLU A 259 -1.79 23.56 11.58
C GLU A 259 -0.65 23.09 10.66
N ILE A 260 -0.05 24.02 9.93
CA ILE A 260 1.13 23.75 9.11
C ILE A 260 2.38 23.99 9.95
N SER A 261 3.17 22.94 10.16
CA SER A 261 4.52 23.09 10.72
C SER A 261 5.46 23.68 9.65
N ILE A 262 5.47 25.00 9.51
CA ILE A 262 6.25 25.75 8.51
C ILE A 262 7.75 25.44 8.61
N ASN A 263 8.25 25.15 9.81
CA ASN A 263 9.66 24.80 9.99
C ASN A 263 10.05 23.47 9.33
N LYS A 264 9.09 22.54 9.18
CA LYS A 264 9.29 21.35 8.34
C LYS A 264 9.36 21.69 6.85
N ILE A 265 9.03 22.89 6.42
CA ILE A 265 9.21 23.38 5.04
C ILE A 265 10.51 24.18 4.94
N LEU A 266 10.75 25.07 5.91
CA LEU A 266 11.87 26.02 5.89
C LEU A 266 13.24 25.40 6.14
N LYS A 267 13.33 24.20 6.69
CA LYS A 267 14.62 23.51 6.95
C LYS A 267 14.68 22.19 6.21
N ILE A 268 15.76 21.87 5.48
CA ILE A 268 15.89 20.59 4.75
C ILE A 268 16.30 19.45 5.69
N ASP A 269 17.25 19.72 6.58
CA ASP A 269 17.69 18.91 7.72
C ASP A 269 17.53 19.72 9.02
N ASN A 270 17.97 19.21 10.18
CA ASN A 270 17.79 19.90 11.46
C ASN A 270 18.57 21.23 11.55
N SER A 271 19.36 21.61 10.54
CA SER A 271 20.31 22.73 10.61
C SER A 271 20.26 23.70 9.44
N ARG A 272 19.94 23.29 8.21
CA ARG A 272 20.10 24.12 6.99
C ARG A 272 18.76 24.66 6.45
N PRO A 273 18.67 25.97 6.17
CA PRO A 273 17.52 26.56 5.51
C PRO A 273 17.30 26.00 4.10
N THR A 274 16.09 25.55 3.80
CA THR A 274 15.67 25.04 2.49
C THR A 274 15.93 26.06 1.38
N PHE A 275 15.68 27.35 1.66
CA PHE A 275 15.87 28.45 0.71
C PHE A 275 17.33 28.58 0.26
N VAL A 276 18.30 28.44 1.16
CA VAL A 276 19.73 28.56 0.84
C VAL A 276 20.17 27.43 -0.10
N ILE A 277 19.74 26.20 0.19
CA ILE A 277 20.08 25.03 -0.64
C ILE A 277 19.39 25.14 -2.01
N LEU A 278 18.16 25.66 -2.07
CA LEU A 278 17.47 25.92 -3.32
C LEU A 278 18.23 26.95 -4.17
N GLN A 279 18.67 28.05 -3.57
CA GLN A 279 19.44 29.07 -4.28
C GLN A 279 20.72 28.47 -4.89
N GLN A 280 21.48 27.71 -4.09
CA GLN A 280 22.67 27.00 -4.56
C GLN A 280 22.35 26.00 -5.67
N PHE A 281 21.25 25.26 -5.55
CA PHE A 281 20.81 24.32 -6.57
C PHE A 281 20.53 25.04 -7.91
N LEU A 282 19.86 26.20 -7.88
CA LEU A 282 19.57 26.96 -9.09
C LEU A 282 20.84 27.56 -9.70
N GLU A 283 21.74 28.11 -8.88
CA GLU A 283 23.02 28.65 -9.35
C GLU A 283 23.89 27.60 -10.05
N LEU A 284 23.89 26.36 -9.54
CA LEU A 284 24.76 25.30 -10.06
C LEU A 284 24.12 24.45 -11.16
N ASN A 285 22.80 24.26 -11.15
CA ASN A 285 22.15 23.25 -12.00
C ASN A 285 21.24 23.86 -13.07
N ALA A 286 20.35 24.79 -12.71
CA ALA A 286 19.29 25.25 -13.61
C ALA A 286 18.88 26.69 -13.33
N SER A 287 18.67 27.48 -14.39
CA SER A 287 18.10 28.82 -14.23
C SER A 287 16.72 28.73 -13.57
N LYS A 288 16.36 29.79 -12.82
CA LYS A 288 15.05 29.86 -12.15
C LYS A 288 13.90 29.61 -13.12
N THR A 289 13.93 30.25 -14.30
CA THR A 289 12.89 30.10 -15.33
C THR A 289 12.75 28.66 -15.80
N VAL A 290 13.87 27.94 -16.00
CA VAL A 290 13.84 26.53 -16.40
C VAL A 290 13.24 25.67 -15.29
N TYR A 291 13.64 25.90 -14.03
CA TYR A 291 13.11 25.16 -12.89
C TYR A 291 11.62 25.43 -12.66
N ASP A 292 11.18 26.69 -12.76
CA ASP A 292 9.77 27.09 -12.67
C ASP A 292 8.92 26.36 -13.73
N ASN A 293 9.38 26.33 -14.98
CA ASN A 293 8.71 25.63 -16.08
C ASN A 293 8.65 24.11 -15.88
N LEU A 294 9.61 23.52 -15.17
CA LEU A 294 9.62 22.09 -14.84
C LEU A 294 8.62 21.76 -13.73
N LEU A 295 8.47 22.64 -12.73
CA LEU A 295 7.55 22.44 -11.61
C LEU A 295 6.11 22.74 -11.97
N PHE A 296 5.89 23.80 -12.73
CA PHE A 296 4.58 24.34 -13.04
C PHE A 296 4.37 24.30 -14.55
N LYS A 297 3.99 23.13 -15.08
CA LYS A 297 3.51 23.07 -16.46
C LYS A 297 2.33 24.02 -16.60
N ASP A 298 2.41 24.90 -17.61
CA ASP A 298 1.32 25.76 -18.07
C ASP A 298 0.90 26.92 -17.14
N ILE A 299 1.72 27.31 -16.15
CA ILE A 299 1.45 28.53 -15.36
C ILE A 299 2.05 29.77 -16.06
N ASN A 300 1.21 30.78 -16.30
CA ASN A 300 1.64 32.08 -16.81
C ASN A 300 2.72 32.69 -15.90
N SER A 301 3.84 33.15 -16.46
CA SER A 301 5.03 33.58 -15.70
C SER A 301 4.76 34.68 -14.67
N ASP A 302 3.70 35.46 -14.88
CA ASP A 302 3.27 36.55 -14.00
C ASP A 302 2.68 36.06 -12.66
N ASN A 303 2.42 34.76 -12.51
CA ASN A 303 1.92 34.13 -11.29
C ASN A 303 3.01 33.45 -10.44
N LEU A 304 4.27 33.47 -10.88
CA LEU A 304 5.40 32.85 -10.19
C LEU A 304 6.00 33.81 -9.16
N ILE A 305 6.30 33.30 -7.98
CA ILE A 305 6.83 34.14 -6.89
C ILE A 305 8.27 34.54 -7.19
N ALA A 306 8.61 35.81 -6.93
CA ALA A 306 9.98 36.25 -6.89
C ALA A 306 10.70 35.64 -5.67
N LEU A 307 11.84 34.96 -5.86
CA LEU A 307 12.69 34.46 -4.76
C LEU A 307 13.04 35.56 -3.75
N ASN A 308 13.13 36.81 -4.21
CA ASN A 308 13.36 37.98 -3.37
C ASN A 308 12.21 38.25 -2.39
N SER A 309 10.95 38.08 -2.81
CA SER A 309 9.78 38.19 -1.92
C SER A 309 9.77 37.09 -0.86
N MET A 310 10.36 35.92 -1.15
CA MET A 310 10.53 34.86 -0.15
C MET A 310 11.56 35.24 0.92
N ARG A 311 12.64 35.92 0.53
CA ARG A 311 13.70 36.38 1.43
C ARG A 311 13.19 37.46 2.38
N GLU A 312 12.43 38.42 1.87
CA GLU A 312 11.82 39.48 2.67
C GLU A 312 10.90 38.90 3.75
N PHE A 313 10.05 37.92 3.39
CA PHE A 313 9.19 37.23 4.36
C PHE A 313 9.97 36.48 5.46
N LEU A 314 11.09 35.84 5.11
CA LEU A 314 11.92 35.13 6.08
C LEU A 314 12.71 36.06 7.01
N GLN A 315 12.83 37.34 6.66
CA GLN A 315 13.55 38.36 7.42
C GLN A 315 12.61 39.26 8.24
N ASP A 316 11.32 39.32 7.90
CA ASP A 316 10.37 40.22 8.55
C ASP A 316 9.96 39.68 9.93
N GLY A 317 10.51 40.30 10.97
CA GLY A 317 10.40 39.91 12.38
C GLY A 317 9.04 40.19 13.03
N SER A 318 7.93 40.12 12.28
CA SER A 318 6.58 40.42 12.77
C SER A 318 5.85 39.22 13.39
N SER A 319 6.37 38.00 13.26
CA SER A 319 5.90 36.82 14.00
C SER A 319 6.72 36.62 15.28
N GLU A 320 6.11 36.60 16.47
CA GLU A 320 6.81 36.22 17.71
C GLU A 320 7.43 34.82 17.59
N TRP A 321 8.75 34.75 17.50
CA TRP A 321 9.52 33.52 17.41
C TRP A 321 9.65 32.90 18.82
N LYS A 322 8.70 32.04 19.23
CA LYS A 322 8.79 31.30 20.52
C LYS A 322 9.24 29.86 20.35
N GLY A 323 10.32 29.48 21.06
CA GLY A 323 10.78 28.10 21.23
C GLY A 323 11.30 27.44 19.95
N GLU A 324 11.56 26.13 20.00
CA GLU A 324 11.87 25.34 18.80
C GLU A 324 10.72 25.41 17.79
N TYR A 325 10.79 26.45 16.96
CA TYR A 325 10.36 26.47 15.57
C TYR A 325 8.95 25.94 15.33
N SER A 326 7.94 26.64 15.85
CA SER A 326 6.53 26.52 15.44
C SER A 326 5.99 27.93 15.17
N ILE A 327 5.55 28.21 13.94
CA ILE A 327 4.82 29.44 13.61
C ILE A 327 3.37 29.02 13.41
N VAL A 328 2.47 29.57 14.23
CA VAL A 328 1.02 29.42 14.07
C VAL A 328 0.54 30.59 13.22
N LEU A 329 -0.02 30.31 12.04
CA LEU A 329 -0.62 31.31 11.16
C LEU A 329 -2.11 31.48 11.51
N TYR A 330 -2.59 32.72 11.53
CA TYR A 330 -4.00 33.03 11.76
C TYR A 330 -4.72 33.39 10.45
N ASP A 331 -6.06 33.44 10.45
CA ASP A 331 -6.91 33.80 9.29
C ASP A 331 -6.54 35.11 8.58
N LYS A 332 -5.89 36.04 9.28
CA LYS A 332 -5.43 37.30 8.69
C LYS A 332 -4.15 37.13 7.86
N ASP A 333 -3.33 36.14 8.19
CA ASP A 333 -2.10 35.78 7.47
C ASP A 333 -2.40 34.94 6.22
N LEU A 334 -3.61 34.34 6.17
CA LEU A 334 -4.14 33.51 5.07
C LEU A 334 -4.45 34.27 3.77
N LEU A 335 -4.43 35.61 3.78
CA LEU A 335 -4.73 36.45 2.61
C LEU A 335 -3.56 36.58 1.61
N ASN A 336 -2.35 36.14 1.98
CA ASN A 336 -1.19 36.30 1.12
C ASN A 336 -0.96 35.06 0.23
N ILE A 337 -1.58 35.04 -0.95
CA ILE A 337 -1.42 33.94 -1.93
C ILE A 337 0.05 33.66 -2.31
N ASN A 338 0.91 34.68 -2.25
CA ASN A 338 2.34 34.54 -2.54
C ASN A 338 3.09 33.80 -1.41
N LEU A 339 2.58 33.83 -0.18
CA LEU A 339 3.13 33.06 0.92
C LEU A 339 2.92 31.55 0.72
N TYR A 340 1.70 31.13 0.39
CA TYR A 340 1.38 29.71 0.16
C TYR A 340 2.11 29.14 -1.05
N LYS A 341 2.13 29.90 -2.15
CA LYS A 341 2.92 29.52 -3.32
C LYS A 341 4.41 29.33 -2.93
N THR A 342 4.94 30.10 -1.97
CA THR A 342 6.35 30.04 -1.52
C THR A 342 6.59 28.77 -0.75
N PHE A 343 5.71 28.47 0.20
CA PHE A 343 5.78 27.24 0.96
C PHE A 343 5.62 26.01 0.08
N THR A 344 4.72 26.04 -0.91
CA THR A 344 4.58 24.97 -1.90
C THR A 344 5.87 24.77 -2.68
N TYR A 345 6.49 25.85 -3.16
CA TYR A 345 7.74 25.82 -3.90
C TYR A 345 8.88 25.18 -3.08
N LEU A 346 9.10 25.68 -1.86
CA LEU A 346 10.12 25.15 -0.94
C LEU A 346 9.81 23.71 -0.53
N TYR A 347 8.54 23.36 -0.35
CA TYR A 347 8.10 22.01 -0.02
C TYR A 347 8.43 21.03 -1.15
N ILE A 348 8.11 21.38 -2.40
CA ILE A 348 8.42 20.56 -3.57
C ILE A 348 9.94 20.33 -3.68
N PHE A 349 10.73 21.39 -3.58
CA PHE A 349 12.20 21.29 -3.60
C PHE A 349 12.72 20.38 -2.48
N LYS A 350 12.24 20.58 -1.24
CA LYS A 350 12.60 19.73 -0.10
C LYS A 350 12.21 18.27 -0.32
N LYS A 351 11.07 18.00 -0.98
CA LYS A 351 10.66 16.64 -1.34
C LYS A 351 11.61 16.02 -2.35
N MET A 352 12.03 16.75 -3.39
CA MET A 352 13.04 16.28 -4.35
C MET A 352 14.35 15.92 -3.64
N TYR A 353 14.83 16.78 -2.74
CA TYR A 353 16.00 16.51 -1.90
C TYR A 353 15.82 15.21 -1.10
N LYS A 354 14.71 15.09 -0.35
CA LYS A 354 14.43 13.89 0.47
C LYS A 354 14.34 12.62 -0.37
N ILE A 355 13.64 12.67 -1.50
CA ILE A 355 13.51 11.54 -2.44
C ILE A 355 14.89 11.06 -2.89
N SER A 356 15.77 11.99 -3.28
CA SER A 356 17.13 11.66 -3.69
C SER A 356 17.97 11.03 -2.57
N LYS A 357 17.72 11.37 -1.30
CA LYS A 357 18.46 10.80 -0.17
C LYS A 357 17.91 9.45 0.28
N THR A 358 16.59 9.32 0.31
CA THR A 358 15.90 8.19 0.93
C THR A 358 15.80 6.99 -0.02
N TYR A 359 15.59 7.21 -1.32
CA TYR A 359 15.23 6.13 -2.24
C TYR A 359 16.40 5.74 -3.14
N LYS A 360 16.78 4.45 -3.11
CA LYS A 360 17.91 3.88 -3.86
C LYS A 360 17.88 4.25 -5.35
N LYS A 361 16.73 4.12 -6.01
CA LYS A 361 16.51 4.49 -7.43
C LYS A 361 16.91 5.93 -7.75
N TYR A 362 16.68 6.86 -6.82
CA TYR A 362 16.92 8.28 -6.98
C TYR A 362 18.22 8.77 -6.34
N LYS A 363 18.94 7.88 -5.62
CA LYS A 363 20.21 8.20 -4.94
C LYS A 363 21.30 8.72 -5.87
N LYS A 364 21.31 8.24 -7.11
CA LYS A 364 22.20 8.72 -8.17
C LYS A 364 22.01 10.19 -8.54
N TYR A 365 20.90 10.83 -8.16
CA TYR A 365 20.65 12.26 -8.39
C TYR A 365 20.97 13.12 -7.17
N HIS A 366 21.38 12.52 -6.04
CA HIS A 366 21.64 13.29 -4.82
C HIS A 366 22.77 14.30 -4.97
N PHE A 367 23.72 14.06 -5.89
CA PHE A 367 24.82 14.97 -6.17
C PHE A 367 24.36 16.37 -6.62
N LEU A 368 23.15 16.51 -7.17
CA LEU A 368 22.59 17.80 -7.58
C LEU A 368 22.39 18.76 -6.40
N PHE A 369 22.31 18.23 -5.17
CA PHE A 369 22.13 19.00 -3.93
C PHE A 369 23.44 19.16 -3.13
N SER A 370 24.58 18.83 -3.73
CA SER A 370 25.90 19.02 -3.14
C SER A 370 26.37 20.46 -3.31
N ASP A 371 27.17 20.95 -2.36
CA ASP A 371 27.75 22.31 -2.41
C ASP A 371 28.69 22.53 -3.62
N LYS A 372 29.18 21.44 -4.22
CA LYS A 372 29.96 21.44 -5.46
C LYS A 372 29.52 20.28 -6.35
N LEU A 373 29.37 20.56 -7.63
CA LEU A 373 29.09 19.51 -8.61
C LEU A 373 30.37 18.70 -8.90
N PRO A 374 30.28 17.36 -8.93
CA PRO A 374 31.43 16.50 -9.20
C PRO A 374 31.90 16.55 -10.66
N PHE A 375 31.15 17.20 -11.56
CA PHE A 375 31.45 17.42 -12.98
C PHE A 375 30.65 18.63 -13.48
N ASP A 376 31.04 19.20 -14.63
CA ASP A 376 30.32 20.30 -15.27
C ASP A 376 28.98 19.79 -15.82
N PHE A 377 27.90 19.99 -15.07
CA PHE A 377 26.55 19.57 -15.40
C PHE A 377 25.70 20.82 -15.65
N ARG A 378 25.33 21.06 -16.90
CA ARG A 378 24.37 22.11 -17.26
C ARG A 378 23.13 21.46 -17.85
N PHE A 379 21.95 21.85 -17.37
CA PHE A 379 20.71 21.52 -18.05
C PHE A 379 20.72 22.22 -19.42
N ASN A 380 21.03 21.48 -20.48
CA ASN A 380 20.84 21.98 -21.85
C ASN A 380 19.34 22.18 -22.07
N ASP A 381 18.92 23.38 -22.47
CA ASP A 381 17.55 23.68 -22.88
C ASP A 381 17.15 22.72 -24.02
N VAL A 382 16.38 21.69 -23.73
CA VAL A 382 15.85 20.75 -24.75
C VAL A 382 14.66 21.37 -25.50
N ARG A 383 14.74 22.66 -25.83
CA ARG A 383 13.72 23.37 -26.64
C ARG A 383 14.30 24.15 -27.83
N SER A 384 15.50 23.81 -28.30
CA SER A 384 16.05 24.41 -29.52
C SER A 384 16.27 23.44 -30.69
N ASN A 385 16.01 22.13 -30.56
CA ASN A 385 16.27 21.16 -31.65
C ASN A 385 15.17 20.11 -31.91
N VAL A 386 13.90 20.42 -31.64
CA VAL A 386 12.80 19.67 -32.28
C VAL A 386 12.27 20.52 -33.43
N GLN A 387 13.01 20.55 -34.54
CA GLN A 387 12.40 20.84 -35.83
C GLN A 387 11.37 19.74 -36.08
N LEU A 388 10.11 20.14 -36.10
CA LEU A 388 9.01 19.39 -36.69
C LEU A 388 9.40 19.06 -38.14
N ASN A 389 9.94 17.88 -38.38
CA ASN A 389 9.86 17.24 -39.68
C ASN A 389 8.40 16.84 -39.90
N VAL A 390 7.59 17.82 -40.28
CA VAL A 390 6.36 17.59 -41.03
C VAL A 390 6.81 17.02 -42.37
N ILE A 391 6.74 15.71 -42.51
CA ILE A 391 6.80 15.05 -43.82
C ILE A 391 5.46 15.37 -44.49
N ASN A 392 5.47 16.38 -45.36
CA ASN A 392 4.52 16.50 -46.46
C ASN A 392 5.08 15.67 -47.62
N THR A 393 4.53 14.46 -47.80
CA THR A 393 4.10 13.82 -49.06
C THR A 393 3.67 12.40 -48.75
#